data_AF-A0A2R6XAC0-F1
#
_entry.id   AF-A0A2R6XAC0-F1
#
_cell.length_a   1.000
_cell.length_b   1.000
_cell.length_c   1.000
_cell.angle_alpha   90.00
_cell.angle_beta   90.00
_cell.angle_gamma   90.00
#
_symmetry.space_group_name_H-M   'P 1'
#
loop_
_entity.id
_entity.type
_entity.pdbx_description
1 polymer ?
#
loop_
_entity_poly.entity_id
_entity_poly.type
_entity_poly.pdbx_seq_one_letter_code
_entity_poly.pdbx_strand_id
1 'polypeptide(L)'
;MAGVAGSSKDKYRVNEYATEYSSNYCIHKELSLKDLDKYMTYTAPKAHPADWNVVRRKLVVLDLNGILCRISGVKNRQTDFDKVNVKEDWKNQTLALKVRPDLYQFLSLMLDTCDIGIWTSRKLYNFDQLWTALRDLKCVPDRWAFEGERNLKEMQAFSRNPFRLTQENCVPIEVGTGDGGVLWTKPVKELRDIWPGSERDILFVDDSVEKMSLNHPYQAIYPPKWEVTMTEDRFLLGALYPFIKKWVESIEPIYSFVEKNRKMVQSKDHIPELAKFWRPVNSKYRDYLFRDCLHVERPVFLRWFDEECQKQKTAALKA
;
A
#
# COMPACT_ATOMS: atom_id res chain seq x y z
N MET A 1 -18.97 44.35 47.71
CA MET A 1 -18.12 43.15 47.80
C MET A 1 -18.69 42.09 46.88
N ALA A 2 -17.84 41.49 46.03
CA ALA A 2 -18.00 40.32 45.16
C ALA A 2 -19.13 40.37 44.09
N GLY A 3 -18.93 40.16 42.79
CA GLY A 3 -17.81 39.63 42.02
C GLY A 3 -18.28 38.43 41.18
N VAL A 4 -18.41 38.62 39.87
CA VAL A 4 -18.72 37.58 38.86
C VAL A 4 -17.47 36.73 38.57
N ALA A 5 -17.59 35.40 38.51
CA ALA A 5 -16.74 34.52 37.68
C ALA A 5 -17.30 33.10 37.60
N GLY A 6 -17.47 32.61 36.36
CA GLY A 6 -17.74 31.20 36.07
C GLY A 6 -16.47 30.35 35.99
N SER A 7 -16.62 29.02 36.00
CA SER A 7 -15.64 28.05 35.49
C SER A 7 -16.18 26.62 35.65
N SER A 8 -16.87 26.10 34.63
CA SER A 8 -16.97 24.65 34.43
C SER A 8 -15.68 24.18 33.75
N LYS A 9 -14.86 23.39 34.46
CA LYS A 9 -13.67 22.73 33.91
C LYS A 9 -14.04 21.29 33.55
N ASP A 10 -14.49 21.08 32.32
CA ASP A 10 -14.48 19.76 31.70
C ASP A 10 -13.03 19.40 31.35
N LYS A 11 -12.46 18.47 32.13
CA LYS A 11 -11.16 17.88 31.87
C LYS A 11 -11.29 16.88 30.72
N TYR A 12 -10.94 17.28 29.51
CA TYR A 12 -10.67 16.34 28.44
C TYR A 12 -9.37 15.60 28.75
N ARG A 13 -9.49 14.30 29.07
CA ARG A 13 -8.38 13.34 29.00
C ARG A 13 -7.98 13.21 27.53
N VAL A 14 -6.87 13.85 27.15
CA VAL A 14 -6.18 13.55 25.89
C VAL A 14 -5.52 12.20 26.05
N ASN A 15 -5.92 11.24 25.20
CA ASN A 15 -5.36 9.89 25.16
C ASN A 15 -3.86 9.94 24.82
N GLU A 16 -3.01 9.40 25.70
CA GLU A 16 -1.54 9.30 25.59
C GLU A 16 -1.05 8.28 24.53
N TYR A 17 -1.82 8.00 23.47
CA TYR A 17 -1.43 7.00 22.45
C TYR A 17 -0.63 7.57 21.27
N ALA A 18 -0.33 8.88 21.25
CA ALA A 18 0.32 9.53 20.11
C ALA A 18 1.86 9.63 20.20
N THR A 19 2.48 9.30 21.33
CA THR A 19 3.90 9.63 21.58
C THR A 19 4.90 8.49 21.31
N GLU A 20 4.48 7.23 21.22
CA GLU A 20 5.40 6.11 20.94
C GLU A 20 5.65 5.85 19.44
N TYR A 21 4.82 6.39 18.55
CA TYR A 21 4.93 6.12 17.10
C TYR A 21 5.89 7.06 16.36
N SER A 22 6.19 8.25 16.87
CA SER A 22 7.09 9.20 16.17
C SER A 22 8.58 8.95 16.44
N SER A 23 8.93 8.26 17.53
CA SER A 23 10.34 8.14 17.97
C SER A 23 11.12 7.02 17.28
N ASN A 24 10.45 6.01 16.70
CA ASN A 24 11.12 4.83 16.12
C ASN A 24 11.39 4.91 14.61
N TYR A 25 10.92 5.95 13.91
CA TYR A 25 11.16 6.15 12.47
C TYR A 25 12.09 7.34 12.16
N CYS A 26 12.53 8.09 13.17
CA CYS A 26 13.46 9.20 13.01
C CYS A 26 14.92 8.72 13.09
N ILE A 27 15.41 8.08 12.02
CA ILE A 27 16.82 8.28 11.64
C ILE A 27 16.80 9.22 10.44
N HIS A 28 16.48 10.49 10.69
CA HIS A 28 16.68 11.55 9.70
C HIS A 28 18.15 11.97 9.75
N LYS A 29 18.90 11.55 8.73
CA LYS A 29 19.89 12.46 8.16
C LYS A 29 19.08 13.42 7.29
N GLU A 30 19.04 14.70 7.64
CA GLU A 30 18.46 15.72 6.76
C GLU A 30 19.14 15.60 5.39
N LEU A 31 18.40 15.15 4.39
CA LEU A 31 18.85 15.23 3.01
C LEU A 31 18.75 16.70 2.63
N SER A 32 19.89 17.32 2.34
CA SER A 32 19.92 18.71 1.93
C SER A 32 19.27 18.84 0.54
N LEU A 33 18.78 20.03 0.19
CA LEU A 33 18.30 20.32 -1.18
C LEU A 33 19.37 20.01 -2.25
N LYS A 34 20.67 20.06 -1.89
CA LYS A 34 21.78 19.66 -2.76
C LYS A 34 21.87 18.15 -2.98
N ASP A 35 21.45 17.35 -1.99
CA ASP A 35 21.37 15.90 -2.14
C ASP A 35 20.24 15.53 -3.10
N LEU A 36 19.10 16.23 -3.07
CA LEU A 36 17.99 16.06 -4.01
C LEU A 36 18.39 16.37 -5.47
N ASP A 37 19.18 17.41 -5.72
CA ASP A 37 19.70 17.74 -7.07
C ASP A 37 20.61 16.64 -7.65
N LYS A 38 21.36 15.95 -6.79
CA LYS A 38 22.15 14.76 -7.18
C LYS A 38 21.26 13.58 -7.58
N TYR A 39 20.04 13.48 -7.04
CA TYR A 39 19.07 12.44 -7.41
C TYR A 39 18.22 12.81 -8.63
N MET A 40 18.06 14.10 -8.93
CA MET A 40 17.28 14.61 -10.08
C MET A 40 18.06 14.61 -11.41
N THR A 41 19.38 14.42 -11.38
CA THR A 41 20.25 14.43 -12.58
C THR A 41 20.48 13.04 -13.19
N TYR A 42 19.65 12.04 -12.86
CA TYR A 42 19.67 10.75 -13.55
C TYR A 42 19.16 10.89 -14.99
N THR A 43 20.08 11.08 -15.94
CA THR A 43 19.79 10.86 -17.35
C THR A 43 19.81 9.35 -17.60
N ALA A 44 18.63 8.76 -17.76
CA ALA A 44 18.49 7.37 -18.20
C ALA A 44 19.37 7.15 -19.46
N PRO A 45 20.17 6.06 -19.51
CA PRO A 45 20.93 5.74 -20.71
C PRO A 45 19.96 5.67 -21.90
N LYS A 46 20.34 6.28 -23.04
CA LYS A 46 19.63 6.07 -24.31
C LYS A 46 19.89 4.63 -24.77
N ALA A 47 19.12 3.68 -24.23
CA ALA A 47 19.23 2.27 -24.56
C ALA A 47 18.72 2.01 -25.99
N HIS A 48 19.50 1.28 -26.76
CA HIS A 48 19.15 0.83 -28.10
C HIS A 48 18.02 -0.24 -28.02
N PRO A 49 17.04 -0.27 -28.94
CA PRO A 49 15.88 -1.18 -28.86
C PRO A 49 16.20 -2.69 -28.86
N ALA A 50 17.41 -3.08 -29.27
CA ALA A 50 17.82 -4.48 -29.41
C ALA A 50 18.53 -5.04 -28.16
N ASP A 51 18.95 -4.18 -27.22
CA ASP A 51 19.57 -4.59 -25.94
C ASP A 51 18.53 -4.79 -24.82
N TRP A 52 17.23 -4.80 -25.16
CA TRP A 52 16.14 -5.12 -24.23
C TRP A 52 16.05 -6.62 -23.90
N ASN A 53 17.18 -7.34 -23.95
CA ASN A 53 17.36 -8.60 -23.24
C ASN A 53 17.20 -8.36 -21.73
N VAL A 54 15.92 -8.29 -21.35
CA VAL A 54 15.32 -8.57 -20.06
C VAL A 54 15.99 -7.84 -18.89
N VAL A 55 15.89 -6.51 -18.86
CA VAL A 55 15.81 -5.84 -17.55
C VAL A 55 14.61 -6.48 -16.86
N ARG A 56 14.87 -7.34 -15.88
CA ARG A 56 13.85 -8.07 -15.12
C ARG A 56 13.00 -7.04 -14.41
N ARG A 57 11.90 -6.65 -15.06
CA ARG A 57 11.04 -5.59 -14.57
C ARG A 57 10.36 -6.05 -13.31
N LYS A 58 10.23 -5.13 -12.37
CA LYS A 58 9.51 -5.35 -11.13
C LYS A 58 8.24 -4.52 -11.15
N LEU A 59 7.20 -5.08 -10.56
CA LEU A 59 5.90 -4.45 -10.43
C LEU A 59 5.66 -4.06 -8.98
N VAL A 60 5.28 -2.81 -8.76
CA VAL A 60 4.77 -2.34 -7.46
C VAL A 60 3.27 -2.07 -7.58
N VAL A 61 2.48 -2.73 -6.73
CA VAL A 61 1.04 -2.54 -6.62
C VAL A 61 0.73 -1.78 -5.34
N LEU A 62 0.14 -0.59 -5.47
CA LEU A 62 -0.18 0.30 -4.36
C LEU A 62 -1.68 0.25 -4.04
N ASP A 63 -2.03 0.15 -2.76
CA ASP A 63 -3.40 0.50 -2.33
C ASP A 63 -3.61 2.02 -2.42
N LEU A 64 -4.88 2.41 -2.56
CA LEU A 64 -5.22 3.82 -2.69
C LEU A 64 -5.43 4.48 -1.32
N ASN A 65 -6.32 3.92 -0.51
CA ASN A 65 -6.69 4.46 0.80
C ASN A 65 -5.65 4.07 1.85
N GLY A 66 -5.29 4.98 2.74
CA GLY A 66 -4.29 4.71 3.79
C GLY A 66 -2.84 4.76 3.31
N ILE A 67 -2.58 4.49 2.02
CA ILE A 67 -1.24 4.57 1.43
C ILE A 67 -1.01 5.88 0.69
N LEU A 68 -1.82 6.18 -0.35
CA LEU A 68 -1.63 7.37 -1.21
C LEU A 68 -2.50 8.56 -0.79
N CYS A 69 -3.64 8.26 -0.19
CA CYS A 69 -4.60 9.27 0.23
C CYS A 69 -5.46 8.75 1.38
N ARG A 70 -6.16 9.67 2.04
CA ARG A 70 -7.20 9.36 3.02
C ARG A 70 -8.56 9.69 2.41
N ILE A 71 -9.41 8.68 2.37
CA ILE A 71 -10.79 8.80 1.92
C ILE A 71 -11.71 8.64 3.13
N SER A 72 -12.53 9.64 3.40
CA SER A 72 -13.51 9.65 4.49
C SER A 72 -14.93 9.87 3.97
N GLY A 73 -15.92 9.33 4.68
CA GLY A 73 -17.33 9.60 4.38
C GLY A 73 -17.73 10.99 4.86
N VAL A 74 -18.48 11.73 4.04
CA VAL A 74 -18.89 13.12 4.32
C VAL A 74 -19.86 13.22 5.51
N LYS A 75 -20.54 12.13 5.89
CA LYS A 75 -21.48 12.13 7.03
C LYS A 75 -20.83 12.40 8.40
N ASN A 76 -19.51 12.36 8.51
CA ASN A 76 -18.78 12.66 9.76
C ASN A 76 -18.19 14.09 9.79
N ARG A 77 -18.90 15.06 9.20
CA ARG A 77 -18.37 16.40 8.86
C ARG A 77 -18.10 17.36 10.02
N GLN A 78 -18.03 16.92 11.28
CA GLN A 78 -18.11 17.88 12.39
C GLN A 78 -16.79 18.31 13.05
N THR A 79 -15.62 17.73 12.76
CA THR A 79 -14.42 18.11 13.55
C THR A 79 -13.09 18.33 12.82
N ASP A 80 -12.68 17.56 11.80
CA ASP A 80 -11.22 17.49 11.52
C ASP A 80 -10.76 17.80 10.08
N PHE A 81 -11.65 18.16 9.16
CA PHE A 81 -11.26 18.48 7.79
C PHE A 81 -11.22 20.00 7.57
N ASP A 82 -10.14 20.63 7.99
CA ASP A 82 -9.81 21.99 7.55
C ASP A 82 -9.77 22.04 6.02
N LYS A 83 -10.28 23.14 5.46
CA LYS A 83 -10.64 23.41 4.04
C LYS A 83 -9.49 23.35 3.01
N VAL A 84 -8.39 22.66 3.30
CA VAL A 84 -7.24 22.54 2.41
C VAL A 84 -7.46 21.38 1.43
N ASN A 85 -7.57 21.66 0.14
CA ASN A 85 -7.66 20.67 -0.96
C ASN A 85 -8.94 19.79 -0.99
N VAL A 86 -10.09 20.31 -0.57
CA VAL A 86 -11.37 19.65 -0.86
C VAL A 86 -11.90 20.21 -2.18
N LYS A 87 -11.77 19.46 -3.28
CA LYS A 87 -12.56 19.74 -4.48
C LYS A 87 -13.97 19.21 -4.21
N GLU A 88 -14.85 20.09 -3.70
CA GLU A 88 -16.27 19.78 -3.59
C GLU A 88 -16.89 19.85 -4.99
N ASP A 89 -17.30 18.71 -5.54
CA ASP A 89 -18.19 18.68 -6.71
C ASP A 89 -18.97 17.35 -6.70
N TRP A 90 -20.31 17.25 -6.73
CA TRP A 90 -21.39 18.23 -6.48
C TRP A 90 -22.79 17.58 -6.47
N LYS A 91 -22.96 16.29 -6.84
CA LYS A 91 -24.32 15.70 -6.93
C LYS A 91 -24.76 14.87 -5.73
N ASN A 92 -23.85 14.27 -4.94
CA ASN A 92 -24.25 13.41 -3.80
C ASN A 92 -23.44 13.56 -2.50
N GLN A 93 -22.40 14.42 -2.44
CA GLN A 93 -21.64 14.75 -1.22
C GLN A 93 -21.34 13.55 -0.28
N THR A 94 -20.74 12.44 -0.75
CA THR A 94 -20.52 11.26 0.11
C THR A 94 -19.08 11.00 0.51
N LEU A 95 -18.07 11.51 -0.21
CA LEU A 95 -16.65 11.24 0.06
C LEU A 95 -15.81 12.52 0.12
N ALA A 96 -14.89 12.59 1.09
CA ALA A 96 -13.82 13.59 1.15
C ALA A 96 -12.47 12.90 0.91
N LEU A 97 -11.60 13.56 0.16
CA LEU A 97 -10.28 13.08 -0.24
C LEU A 97 -9.21 14.03 0.31
N LYS A 98 -8.21 13.49 1.00
CA LYS A 98 -6.99 14.19 1.35
C LYS A 98 -5.81 13.42 0.77
N VAL A 99 -4.89 14.14 0.15
CA VAL A 99 -3.72 13.54 -0.52
C VAL A 99 -2.57 13.44 0.47
N ARG A 100 -1.89 12.30 0.52
CA ARG A 100 -0.69 12.13 1.35
C ARG A 100 0.43 13.06 0.82
N PRO A 101 1.21 13.71 1.68
CA PRO A 101 2.31 14.57 1.23
C PRO A 101 3.27 13.85 0.27
N ASP A 102 3.89 14.62 -0.63
CA ASP A 102 4.84 14.15 -1.65
C ASP A 102 4.28 13.20 -2.73
N LEU A 103 2.96 13.00 -2.83
CA LEU A 103 2.38 12.02 -3.76
C LEU A 103 2.82 12.23 -5.22
N TYR A 104 2.74 13.46 -5.75
CA TYR A 104 3.10 13.73 -7.15
C TYR A 104 4.54 13.36 -7.47
N GLN A 105 5.48 13.79 -6.63
CA GLN A 105 6.91 13.51 -6.80
C GLN A 105 7.18 12.02 -6.66
N PHE A 106 6.57 11.35 -5.67
CA PHE A 106 6.67 9.91 -5.47
C PHE A 106 6.20 9.14 -6.70
N LEU A 107 5.00 9.44 -7.20
CA LEU A 107 4.44 8.80 -8.39
C LEU A 107 5.28 9.05 -9.64
N SER A 108 5.84 10.25 -9.79
CA SER A 108 6.75 10.58 -10.91
C SER A 108 8.00 9.72 -10.90
N LEU A 109 8.65 9.58 -9.75
CA LEU A 109 9.85 8.75 -9.60
C LEU A 109 9.57 7.27 -9.80
N MET A 110 8.42 6.79 -9.32
CA MET A 110 8.00 5.41 -9.48
C MET A 110 7.85 5.01 -10.96
N LEU A 111 7.25 5.88 -11.78
CA LEU A 111 7.10 5.66 -13.23
C LEU A 111 8.44 5.50 -13.96
N ASP A 112 9.50 6.15 -13.47
CA ASP A 112 10.84 6.04 -14.04
C ASP A 112 11.65 4.87 -13.45
N THR A 113 11.14 4.25 -12.38
CA THR A 113 11.86 3.19 -11.62
C THR A 113 11.33 1.79 -11.93
N CYS A 114 10.00 1.60 -11.94
CA CYS A 114 9.39 0.28 -12.06
C CYS A 114 8.01 0.35 -12.73
N ASP A 115 7.46 -0.82 -13.09
CA ASP A 115 6.06 -0.88 -13.49
C ASP A 115 5.19 -0.67 -12.23
N ILE A 116 4.11 0.10 -12.37
CA ILE A 116 3.27 0.50 -11.24
C ILE A 116 1.80 0.22 -11.50
N GLY A 117 1.13 -0.37 -10.52
CA GLY A 117 -0.31 -0.60 -10.52
C GLY A 117 -0.95 0.01 -9.29
N ILE A 118 -2.21 0.43 -9.40
CA ILE A 118 -3.05 0.77 -8.25
C ILE A 118 -4.12 -0.30 -8.12
N TRP A 119 -4.26 -0.89 -6.94
CA TRP A 119 -5.31 -1.86 -6.69
C TRP A 119 -6.08 -1.44 -5.45
N THR A 120 -7.32 -1.01 -5.62
CA THR A 120 -8.20 -0.60 -4.52
C THR A 120 -9.27 -1.66 -4.22
N SER A 121 -9.69 -1.76 -2.97
CA SER A 121 -10.88 -2.54 -2.58
C SER A 121 -12.21 -1.81 -2.83
N ARG A 122 -12.19 -0.66 -3.51
CA ARG A 122 -13.40 0.10 -3.86
C ARG A 122 -13.91 -0.29 -5.25
N LYS A 123 -15.25 -0.26 -5.39
CA LYS A 123 -15.94 -0.40 -6.68
C LYS A 123 -15.41 0.60 -7.72
N LEU A 124 -15.42 0.19 -8.99
CA LEU A 124 -14.89 0.97 -10.11
C LEU A 124 -15.40 2.42 -10.17
N TYR A 125 -16.71 2.63 -10.01
CA TYR A 125 -17.28 3.98 -10.08
C TYR A 125 -16.73 4.93 -8.99
N ASN A 126 -16.41 4.41 -7.80
CA ASN A 126 -15.81 5.21 -6.72
C ASN A 126 -14.35 5.51 -7.06
N PHE A 127 -13.63 4.52 -7.59
CA PHE A 127 -12.25 4.70 -8.00
C PHE A 127 -12.12 5.78 -9.07
N ASP A 128 -12.95 5.75 -10.12
CA ASP A 128 -12.89 6.72 -11.21
C ASP A 128 -13.14 8.16 -10.76
N GLN A 129 -14.06 8.36 -9.81
CA GLN A 129 -14.29 9.67 -9.20
C GLN A 129 -13.05 10.13 -8.41
N LEU A 130 -12.48 9.27 -7.58
CA LEU A 130 -11.29 9.59 -6.79
C LEU A 130 -10.08 9.86 -7.68
N TRP A 131 -9.91 9.08 -8.74
CA TRP A 131 -8.83 9.26 -9.69
C TRP A 131 -8.94 10.58 -10.44
N THR A 132 -10.15 10.94 -10.88
CA THR A 132 -10.43 12.24 -11.50
C THR A 132 -10.07 13.38 -10.54
N ALA A 133 -10.48 13.28 -9.28
CA ALA A 133 -10.14 14.28 -8.26
C ALA A 133 -8.62 14.39 -8.03
N LEU A 134 -7.88 13.28 -7.97
CA LEU A 134 -6.42 13.30 -7.84
C LEU A 134 -5.73 13.98 -9.04
N ARG A 135 -6.24 13.75 -10.26
CA ARG A 135 -5.74 14.44 -11.46
C ARG A 135 -6.05 15.93 -11.43
N ASP A 136 -7.25 16.31 -11.04
CA ASP A 136 -7.67 17.70 -10.94
C ASP A 136 -6.85 18.48 -9.89
N LEU A 137 -6.46 17.81 -8.82
CA LEU A 137 -5.56 18.33 -7.79
C LEU A 137 -4.09 18.32 -8.24
N LYS A 138 -3.78 17.93 -9.48
CA LYS A 138 -2.42 17.79 -10.03
C LYS A 138 -1.50 16.92 -9.18
N CYS A 139 -2.07 15.92 -8.52
CA CYS A 139 -1.35 15.00 -7.64
C CYS A 139 -0.87 13.74 -8.39
N VAL A 140 -1.22 13.61 -9.66
CA VAL A 140 -0.89 12.49 -10.53
C VAL A 140 -0.13 13.02 -11.75
N PRO A 141 1.02 12.43 -12.14
CA PRO A 141 1.76 12.84 -13.33
C PRO A 141 0.93 12.68 -14.61
N ASP A 142 1.08 13.57 -15.58
CA ASP A 142 0.32 13.51 -16.85
C ASP A 142 0.58 12.21 -17.64
N ARG A 143 1.79 11.64 -17.51
CA ARG A 143 2.16 10.33 -18.07
C ARG A 143 1.31 9.18 -17.51
N TRP A 144 0.64 9.40 -16.40
CA TRP A 144 -0.23 8.43 -15.73
C TRP A 144 -1.68 8.60 -16.17
N ALA A 145 -1.89 8.55 -17.49
CA ALA A 145 -3.23 8.51 -18.07
C ALA A 145 -3.72 7.06 -18.11
N PHE A 146 -4.77 6.75 -17.33
CA PHE A 146 -5.60 5.59 -17.64
C PHE A 146 -6.43 5.95 -18.89
N GLU A 147 -5.87 5.76 -20.07
CA GLU A 147 -6.61 5.97 -21.31
C GLU A 147 -7.65 4.84 -21.50
N GLY A 148 -8.92 5.20 -21.32
CA GLY A 148 -10.10 4.43 -21.72
C GLY A 148 -10.34 3.12 -20.94
N GLU A 149 -11.51 2.53 -21.14
CA GLU A 149 -11.74 1.09 -20.93
C GLU A 149 -10.89 0.29 -21.92
N ARG A 150 -9.55 0.39 -21.83
CA ARG A 150 -8.71 -0.53 -22.57
C ARG A 150 -8.94 -1.89 -21.97
N ASN A 151 -9.46 -2.80 -22.79
CA ASN A 151 -9.65 -4.19 -22.44
C ASN A 151 -8.33 -4.71 -21.87
N LEU A 152 -8.35 -5.51 -20.79
CA LEU A 152 -7.14 -6.09 -20.18
C LEU A 152 -6.18 -6.67 -21.24
N LYS A 153 -6.73 -7.20 -22.33
CA LYS A 153 -6.00 -7.77 -23.48
C LYS A 153 -5.13 -6.75 -24.25
N GLU A 154 -5.52 -5.48 -24.31
CA GLU A 154 -4.74 -4.43 -24.98
C GLU A 154 -3.65 -3.86 -24.07
N MET A 155 -3.83 -3.95 -22.75
CA MET A 155 -2.81 -3.54 -21.76
C MET A 155 -1.58 -4.44 -21.79
N GLN A 156 -1.74 -5.72 -22.17
CA GLN A 156 -0.65 -6.69 -22.32
C GLN A 156 0.43 -6.23 -23.32
N ALA A 157 0.09 -5.37 -24.29
CA ALA A 157 1.03 -4.89 -25.31
C ALA A 157 1.87 -3.67 -24.88
N PHE A 158 1.46 -2.93 -23.83
CA PHE A 158 2.12 -1.70 -23.39
C PHE A 158 2.62 -1.82 -21.95
N SER A 159 3.78 -2.44 -21.77
CA SER A 159 4.39 -2.70 -20.45
C SER A 159 4.87 -1.44 -19.69
N ARG A 160 4.39 -0.24 -20.01
CA ARG A 160 4.78 1.02 -19.33
C ARG A 160 3.59 1.85 -18.87
N ASN A 161 2.37 1.44 -19.22
CA ASN A 161 1.20 2.17 -18.78
C ASN A 161 0.80 1.64 -17.40
N PRO A 162 0.65 2.52 -16.40
CA PRO A 162 0.09 2.11 -15.13
C PRO A 162 -1.26 1.45 -15.33
N PHE A 163 -1.56 0.45 -14.51
CA PHE A 163 -2.87 -0.20 -14.51
C PHE A 163 -3.62 0.08 -13.21
N ARG A 164 -4.94 -0.08 -13.28
CA ARG A 164 -5.83 0.04 -12.14
C ARG A 164 -6.63 -1.25 -11.97
N LEU A 165 -6.77 -1.67 -10.72
CA LEU A 165 -7.62 -2.76 -10.31
C LEU A 165 -8.51 -2.29 -9.17
N THR A 166 -9.68 -2.91 -9.12
CA THR A 166 -10.79 -2.47 -8.28
C THR A 166 -11.33 -3.64 -7.48
N GLN A 167 -12.38 -3.40 -6.71
CA GLN A 167 -13.03 -4.43 -5.90
C GLN A 167 -13.45 -5.64 -6.72
N GLU A 168 -13.82 -5.43 -7.98
CA GLU A 168 -14.24 -6.43 -8.96
C GLU A 168 -13.11 -7.43 -9.28
N ASN A 169 -11.86 -7.07 -9.03
CA ASN A 169 -10.69 -7.94 -9.17
C ASN A 169 -10.31 -8.64 -7.84
N CYS A 170 -10.92 -8.25 -6.72
CA CYS A 170 -10.61 -8.81 -5.42
C CYS A 170 -11.35 -10.13 -5.15
N VAL A 171 -10.80 -10.96 -4.28
CA VAL A 171 -11.48 -12.16 -3.77
C VAL A 171 -12.14 -11.84 -2.43
N PRO A 172 -13.47 -11.89 -2.32
CA PRO A 172 -14.17 -11.63 -1.07
C PRO A 172 -13.96 -12.78 -0.09
N ILE A 173 -13.60 -12.45 1.14
CA ILE A 173 -13.50 -13.38 2.27
C ILE A 173 -14.41 -12.87 3.37
N GLU A 174 -15.39 -13.68 3.75
CA GLU A 174 -16.22 -13.43 4.93
C GLU A 174 -15.33 -13.54 6.17
N VAL A 175 -15.24 -12.45 6.94
CA VAL A 175 -14.51 -12.46 8.20
C VAL A 175 -15.50 -12.89 9.28
N GLY A 176 -15.15 -13.94 10.03
CA GLY A 176 -15.97 -14.49 11.11
C GLY A 176 -16.08 -13.59 12.35
N THR A 177 -15.93 -12.27 12.20
CA THR A 177 -15.96 -11.26 13.28
C THR A 177 -17.37 -10.99 13.83
N GLY A 178 -18.38 -11.75 13.40
CA GLY A 178 -19.76 -11.65 13.91
C GLY A 178 -20.56 -10.46 13.36
N ASP A 179 -19.91 -9.52 12.70
CA ASP A 179 -20.49 -8.35 12.04
C ASP A 179 -20.83 -8.57 10.55
N GLY A 180 -20.52 -9.75 10.01
CA GLY A 180 -20.77 -10.08 8.60
C GLY A 180 -19.89 -9.30 7.63
N GLY A 181 -18.75 -8.77 8.10
CA GLY A 181 -17.82 -8.01 7.27
C GLY A 181 -17.24 -8.85 6.12
N VAL A 182 -17.19 -8.26 4.92
CA VAL A 182 -16.48 -8.84 3.75
C VAL A 182 -15.14 -8.15 3.59
N LEU A 183 -14.08 -8.95 3.63
CA LEU A 183 -12.72 -8.55 3.31
C LEU A 183 -12.43 -8.77 1.83
N TRP A 184 -11.93 -7.76 1.15
CA TRP A 184 -11.56 -7.82 -0.26
C TRP A 184 -10.06 -8.08 -0.40
N THR A 185 -9.69 -9.34 -0.59
CA THR A 185 -8.28 -9.75 -0.74
C THR A 185 -7.78 -9.55 -2.17
N LYS A 186 -6.46 -9.41 -2.32
CA LYS A 186 -5.80 -9.08 -3.59
C LYS A 186 -4.80 -10.19 -3.98
N PRO A 187 -5.27 -11.32 -4.55
CA PRO A 187 -4.40 -12.44 -4.85
C PRO A 187 -3.43 -12.11 -5.99
N VAL A 188 -2.15 -12.39 -5.82
CA VAL A 188 -1.13 -12.14 -6.86
C VAL A 188 -1.45 -12.82 -8.19
N LYS A 189 -2.10 -13.99 -8.14
CA LYS A 189 -2.47 -14.74 -9.34
C LYS A 189 -3.42 -13.98 -10.28
N GLU A 190 -4.21 -13.04 -9.78
CA GLU A 190 -5.09 -12.21 -10.61
C GLU A 190 -4.29 -11.23 -11.48
N LEU A 191 -3.00 -11.04 -11.19
CA LEU A 191 -2.10 -10.19 -11.98
C LEU A 191 -1.45 -10.92 -13.16
N ARG A 192 -1.54 -12.26 -13.24
CA ARG A 192 -0.85 -13.04 -14.29
C ARG A 192 -1.29 -12.66 -15.69
N ASP A 193 -2.58 -12.36 -15.85
CA ASP A 193 -3.15 -11.98 -17.14
C ASP A 193 -2.96 -10.49 -17.45
N ILE A 194 -2.47 -9.71 -16.48
CA ILE A 194 -2.33 -8.25 -16.58
C ILE A 194 -0.87 -7.87 -16.79
N TRP A 195 0.04 -8.56 -16.11
CA TRP A 195 1.46 -8.25 -16.11
C TRP A 195 2.30 -9.49 -16.46
N PRO A 196 3.14 -9.42 -17.50
CA PRO A 196 3.81 -10.60 -18.08
C PRO A 196 5.00 -11.11 -17.25
N GLY A 197 5.34 -10.46 -16.14
CA GLY A 197 6.49 -10.84 -15.32
C GLY A 197 6.20 -11.95 -14.29
N SER A 198 7.20 -12.27 -13.47
CA SER A 198 7.08 -13.31 -12.45
C SER A 198 6.44 -12.77 -11.17
N GLU A 199 5.61 -13.57 -10.48
CA GLU A 199 5.07 -13.23 -9.15
C GLU A 199 6.18 -12.89 -8.12
N ARG A 200 7.39 -13.42 -8.32
CA ARG A 200 8.58 -13.13 -7.50
C ARG A 200 9.09 -11.69 -7.66
N ASP A 201 8.62 -10.99 -8.67
CA ASP A 201 8.98 -9.63 -9.02
C ASP A 201 7.80 -8.67 -8.80
N ILE A 202 6.82 -9.05 -7.97
CA ILE A 202 5.64 -8.24 -7.60
C ILE A 202 5.69 -7.90 -6.11
N LEU A 203 5.62 -6.60 -5.78
CA LEU A 203 5.49 -6.09 -4.42
C LEU A 203 4.12 -5.43 -4.24
N PHE A 204 3.39 -5.85 -3.21
CA PHE A 204 2.20 -5.13 -2.74
C PHE A 204 2.56 -4.13 -1.64
N VAL A 205 1.93 -2.97 -1.66
CA VAL A 205 2.01 -1.95 -0.61
C VAL A 205 0.59 -1.63 -0.18
N ASP A 206 0.19 -2.11 0.99
CA ASP A 206 -1.17 -2.01 1.51
C ASP A 206 -1.14 -1.71 3.00
N ASP A 207 -2.01 -0.84 3.50
CA ASP A 207 -2.07 -0.51 4.93
C ASP A 207 -2.73 -1.63 5.75
N SER A 208 -3.36 -2.59 5.06
CA SER A 208 -4.20 -3.63 5.64
C SER A 208 -3.59 -5.01 5.40
N VAL A 209 -3.16 -5.66 6.48
CA VAL A 209 -2.50 -6.96 6.45
C VAL A 209 -3.42 -8.03 5.87
N GLU A 210 -4.69 -7.97 6.24
CA GLU A 210 -5.71 -8.92 5.89
C GLU A 210 -5.98 -8.96 4.38
N LYS A 211 -5.85 -7.85 3.64
CA LYS A 211 -6.06 -7.83 2.18
C LYS A 211 -5.02 -8.68 1.43
N MET A 212 -3.89 -8.99 2.07
CA MET A 212 -2.79 -9.78 1.52
C MET A 212 -2.78 -11.23 2.02
N SER A 213 -3.84 -11.68 2.70
CA SER A 213 -3.91 -13.02 3.29
C SER A 213 -3.86 -14.17 2.27
N LEU A 214 -4.00 -13.90 0.97
CA LEU A 214 -3.89 -14.89 -0.10
C LEU A 214 -2.53 -14.90 -0.81
N ASN A 215 -1.55 -14.16 -0.28
CA ASN A 215 -0.22 -14.02 -0.86
C ASN A 215 0.88 -14.54 0.08
N HIS A 216 2.09 -14.70 -0.45
CA HIS A 216 3.26 -14.95 0.39
C HIS A 216 3.46 -13.76 1.36
N PRO A 217 3.82 -13.97 2.64
CA PRO A 217 3.86 -12.95 3.69
C PRO A 217 4.85 -11.85 3.40
N TYR A 218 5.88 -12.19 2.63
CA TYR A 218 6.94 -11.29 2.19
C TYR A 218 6.73 -10.80 0.74
N GLN A 219 5.54 -10.97 0.17
CA GLN A 219 5.16 -10.36 -1.11
C GLN A 219 4.54 -8.98 -0.93
N ALA A 220 4.20 -8.63 0.31
CA ALA A 220 3.62 -7.35 0.65
C ALA A 220 4.44 -6.67 1.74
N ILE A 221 4.37 -5.35 1.75
CA ILE A 221 4.74 -4.53 2.89
C ILE A 221 3.51 -3.78 3.40
N TYR A 222 3.52 -3.48 4.70
CA TYR A 222 2.42 -2.86 5.42
C TYR A 222 2.88 -1.56 6.08
N PRO A 223 2.97 -0.46 5.32
CA PRO A 223 3.26 0.85 5.86
C PRO A 223 2.30 1.30 6.95
N PRO A 224 2.72 2.26 7.81
CA PRO A 224 1.79 3.00 8.64
C PRO A 224 0.71 3.64 7.77
N LYS A 225 -0.54 3.37 8.14
CA LYS A 225 -1.70 4.03 7.57
C LYS A 225 -1.58 5.53 7.76
N TRP A 226 -1.71 6.28 6.68
CA TRP A 226 -1.69 7.73 6.72
C TRP A 226 -3.02 8.29 7.21
N GLU A 227 -2.95 9.18 8.19
CA GLU A 227 -4.07 9.94 8.71
C GLU A 227 -3.83 11.43 8.51
N VAL A 228 -4.90 12.22 8.40
CA VAL A 228 -4.85 13.65 8.04
C VAL A 228 -4.11 14.48 9.10
N THR A 229 -4.07 13.99 10.35
CA THR A 229 -3.35 14.61 11.46
C THR A 229 -1.83 14.49 11.35
N MET A 230 -1.32 13.66 10.43
CA MET A 230 0.12 13.45 10.19
C MET A 230 0.66 14.48 9.19
N THR A 231 0.74 15.75 9.61
CA THR A 231 1.14 16.87 8.73
C THR A 231 2.61 16.79 8.28
N GLU A 232 3.47 16.22 9.11
CA GLU A 232 4.90 16.02 8.82
C GLU A 232 5.19 14.65 8.18
N ASP A 233 4.17 13.95 7.66
CA ASP A 233 4.37 12.67 6.99
C ASP A 233 5.24 12.85 5.74
N ARG A 234 6.41 12.22 5.73
CA ARG A 234 7.32 12.15 4.57
C ARG A 234 7.50 10.72 4.09
N PHE A 235 6.58 9.82 4.41
CA PHE A 235 6.82 8.39 4.26
C PHE A 235 7.04 7.98 2.80
N LEU A 236 6.28 8.55 1.86
CA LEU A 236 6.35 8.20 0.44
C LEU A 236 7.77 8.39 -0.14
N LEU A 237 8.37 9.56 0.06
CA LEU A 237 9.73 9.85 -0.43
C LEU A 237 10.83 9.49 0.57
N GLY A 238 10.57 9.60 1.86
CA GLY A 238 11.55 9.41 2.91
C GLY A 238 11.87 7.94 3.20
N ALA A 239 10.90 7.04 3.01
CA ALA A 239 11.07 5.62 3.35
C ALA A 239 10.67 4.67 2.21
N LEU A 240 9.46 4.86 1.65
CA LEU A 240 8.89 3.91 0.69
C LEU A 240 9.66 3.89 -0.63
N TYR A 241 9.90 5.06 -1.24
CA TYR A 241 10.65 5.12 -2.50
C TYR A 241 12.08 4.57 -2.40
N PRO A 242 12.92 4.95 -1.40
CA PRO A 242 14.25 4.37 -1.23
C PRO A 242 14.23 2.84 -1.08
N PHE A 243 13.24 2.30 -0.35
CA PHE A 243 13.06 0.86 -0.21
C PHE A 243 12.75 0.19 -1.56
N ILE A 244 11.79 0.73 -2.31
CA ILE A 244 11.41 0.20 -3.62
C ILE A 244 12.58 0.30 -4.60
N LYS A 245 13.26 1.44 -4.66
CA LYS A 245 14.41 1.64 -5.54
C LYS A 245 15.51 0.61 -5.26
N LYS A 246 15.86 0.42 -3.99
CA LYS A 246 16.83 -0.60 -3.56
C LYS A 246 16.41 -2.01 -3.97
N TRP A 247 15.11 -2.32 -3.89
CA TRP A 247 14.61 -3.61 -4.37
C TRP A 247 14.73 -3.73 -5.88
N VAL A 248 14.30 -2.73 -6.64
CA VAL A 248 14.34 -2.74 -8.11
C VAL A 248 15.77 -2.91 -8.63
N GLU A 249 16.75 -2.27 -7.97
CA GLU A 249 18.18 -2.39 -8.27
C GLU A 249 18.78 -3.75 -7.85
N SER A 250 18.05 -4.56 -7.07
CA SER A 250 18.53 -5.87 -6.60
C SER A 250 18.14 -7.01 -7.55
N ILE A 251 18.95 -8.07 -7.60
CA ILE A 251 18.62 -9.32 -8.29
C ILE A 251 17.72 -10.25 -7.46
N GLU A 252 17.44 -9.89 -6.20
CA GLU A 252 16.73 -10.75 -5.26
C GLU A 252 15.22 -10.82 -5.59
N PRO A 253 14.60 -12.00 -5.44
CA PRO A 253 13.15 -12.11 -5.46
C PRO A 253 12.54 -11.35 -4.27
N ILE A 254 11.31 -10.87 -4.44
CA ILE A 254 10.64 -10.01 -3.46
C ILE A 254 10.62 -10.60 -2.06
N TYR A 255 10.35 -11.90 -1.94
CA TYR A 255 10.21 -12.56 -0.65
C TYR A 255 11.48 -12.46 0.20
N SER A 256 12.64 -12.75 -0.41
CA SER A 256 13.94 -12.66 0.25
C SER A 256 14.31 -11.22 0.57
N PHE A 257 13.98 -10.29 -0.34
CA PHE A 257 14.26 -8.88 -0.16
C PHE A 257 13.46 -8.29 1.01
N VAL A 258 12.14 -8.50 1.02
CA VAL A 258 11.24 -8.00 2.07
C VAL A 258 11.59 -8.64 3.41
N GLU A 259 11.85 -9.95 3.46
CA GLU A 259 12.23 -10.61 4.71
C GLU A 259 13.42 -9.90 5.39
N LYS A 260 14.47 -9.57 4.62
CA LYS A 260 15.68 -8.89 5.11
C LYS A 260 15.48 -7.41 5.42
N ASN A 261 14.64 -6.71 4.65
CA ASN A 261 14.58 -5.24 4.65
C ASN A 261 13.28 -4.66 5.24
N ARG A 262 12.25 -5.46 5.59
CA ARG A 262 10.92 -4.98 6.02
C ARG A 262 10.94 -3.95 7.14
N LYS A 263 11.91 -4.01 8.05
CA LYS A 263 12.04 -3.06 9.16
C LYS A 263 12.22 -1.60 8.71
N MET A 264 12.56 -1.37 7.45
CA MET A 264 12.67 -0.03 6.85
C MET A 264 11.30 0.64 6.63
N VAL A 265 10.22 -0.14 6.47
CA VAL A 265 8.94 0.35 5.94
C VAL A 265 7.71 -0.15 6.70
N GLN A 266 7.88 -1.03 7.70
CA GLN A 266 6.76 -1.56 8.48
C GLN A 266 7.18 -2.02 9.89
N SER A 267 6.19 -2.11 10.79
CA SER A 267 6.35 -2.70 12.12
C SER A 267 6.65 -4.22 12.05
N LYS A 268 7.22 -4.75 13.12
CA LYS A 268 7.46 -6.19 13.30
C LYS A 268 6.16 -6.99 13.51
N ASP A 269 5.10 -6.33 13.97
CA ASP A 269 3.88 -7.00 14.45
C ASP A 269 2.94 -7.50 13.33
N HIS A 270 3.14 -7.02 12.09
CA HIS A 270 2.27 -7.36 10.96
C HIS A 270 2.37 -8.84 10.53
N ILE A 271 3.52 -9.49 10.72
CA ILE A 271 3.68 -10.91 10.35
C ILE A 271 2.88 -11.82 11.30
N PRO A 272 2.96 -11.65 12.65
CA PRO A 272 2.05 -12.31 13.56
C PRO A 272 0.57 -12.05 13.28
N GLU A 273 0.21 -10.82 12.88
CA GLU A 273 -1.15 -10.45 12.54
C GLU A 273 -1.66 -11.19 11.29
N LEU A 274 -0.86 -11.25 10.22
CA LEU A 274 -1.18 -11.98 9.00
C LEU A 274 -1.48 -13.46 9.27
N ALA A 275 -0.72 -14.08 10.17
CA ALA A 275 -0.90 -15.48 10.55
C ALA A 275 -2.30 -15.77 11.14
N LYS A 276 -2.96 -14.77 11.75
CA LYS A 276 -4.34 -14.90 12.26
C LYS A 276 -5.34 -15.13 11.15
N PHE A 277 -5.14 -14.48 10.00
CA PHE A 277 -6.04 -14.56 8.85
C PHE A 277 -5.81 -15.81 8.01
N TRP A 278 -4.60 -16.37 8.02
CA TRP A 278 -4.35 -17.57 7.23
C TRP A 278 -5.03 -18.82 7.77
N ARG A 279 -5.13 -19.03 9.08
CA ARG A 279 -5.75 -20.28 9.60
C ARG A 279 -7.20 -20.47 9.12
N PRO A 280 -8.09 -19.46 9.17
CA PRO A 280 -9.46 -19.61 8.66
C PRO A 280 -9.53 -19.64 7.13
N VAL A 281 -8.68 -18.85 6.45
CA VAL A 281 -8.67 -18.78 4.99
C VAL A 281 -8.19 -20.10 4.38
N ASN A 282 -7.25 -20.78 5.02
CA ASN A 282 -6.60 -21.96 4.46
C ASN A 282 -7.47 -23.23 4.45
N SER A 283 -8.56 -23.30 5.22
CA SER A 283 -9.51 -24.42 5.13
C SER A 283 -10.43 -24.32 3.91
N LYS A 284 -10.84 -23.10 3.54
CA LYS A 284 -11.78 -22.82 2.44
C LYS A 284 -11.09 -22.45 1.12
N TYR A 285 -9.91 -21.84 1.20
CA TYR A 285 -9.15 -21.30 0.05
C TYR A 285 -7.80 -21.98 -0.14
N ARG A 286 -7.64 -23.22 0.38
CA ARG A 286 -6.42 -24.03 0.24
C ARG A 286 -5.92 -24.09 -1.20
N ASP A 287 -6.83 -24.23 -2.15
CA ASP A 287 -6.50 -24.33 -3.56
C ASP A 287 -5.99 -23.00 -4.16
N TYR A 288 -6.38 -21.85 -3.60
CA TYR A 288 -5.85 -20.54 -4.03
C TYR A 288 -4.37 -20.38 -3.67
N LEU A 289 -3.98 -20.86 -2.50
CA LEU A 289 -2.61 -20.71 -1.99
C LEU A 289 -1.63 -21.74 -2.56
N PHE A 290 -2.11 -22.91 -3.00
CA PHE A 290 -1.22 -24.07 -3.18
C PHE A 290 -1.23 -24.75 -4.55
N ARG A 291 -2.09 -24.33 -5.49
CA ARG A 291 -2.13 -24.98 -6.81
C ARG A 291 -0.91 -24.64 -7.66
N ASP A 292 -0.38 -23.41 -7.52
CA ASP A 292 0.66 -22.88 -8.41
C ASP A 292 1.93 -22.37 -7.69
N CYS A 293 1.98 -22.40 -6.35
CA CYS A 293 3.25 -22.30 -5.64
C CYS A 293 4.05 -23.56 -5.95
N LEU A 294 4.89 -23.46 -6.99
CA LEU A 294 5.71 -24.50 -7.60
C LEU A 294 6.25 -25.51 -6.58
N HIS A 295 6.34 -26.77 -7.02
CA HIS A 295 6.77 -27.97 -6.30
C HIS A 295 8.04 -27.87 -5.42
N VAL A 296 8.78 -26.76 -5.47
CA VAL A 296 10.05 -26.56 -4.76
C VAL A 296 9.89 -25.73 -3.46
N GLU A 297 8.90 -24.82 -3.37
CA GLU A 297 8.80 -23.86 -2.24
C GLU A 297 7.61 -24.11 -1.31
N ARG A 298 6.63 -24.92 -1.73
CA ARG A 298 5.49 -25.34 -0.90
C ARG A 298 5.92 -25.96 0.45
N PRO A 299 6.93 -26.84 0.53
CA PRO A 299 7.37 -27.41 1.80
C PRO A 299 8.00 -26.37 2.72
N VAL A 300 8.71 -25.39 2.17
CA VAL A 300 9.40 -24.34 2.92
C VAL A 300 8.38 -23.37 3.53
N PHE A 301 7.39 -22.95 2.75
CA PHE A 301 6.34 -22.07 3.22
C PHE A 301 5.45 -22.73 4.30
N LEU A 302 5.03 -23.99 4.08
CA LEU A 302 4.26 -24.73 5.07
C LEU A 302 5.06 -24.97 6.34
N ARG A 303 6.33 -25.34 6.23
CA ARG A 303 7.22 -25.52 7.39
C ARG A 303 7.39 -24.21 8.15
N TRP A 304 7.68 -23.10 7.47
CA TRP A 304 7.78 -21.79 8.10
C TRP A 304 6.47 -21.41 8.81
N PHE A 305 5.33 -21.63 8.17
CA PHE A 305 4.02 -21.35 8.76
C PHE A 305 3.74 -22.19 10.01
N ASP A 306 4.04 -23.49 9.95
CA ASP A 306 3.88 -24.41 11.07
C ASP A 306 4.82 -24.01 12.22
N GLU A 307 6.08 -23.70 11.93
CA GLU A 307 7.06 -23.20 12.90
C GLU A 307 6.60 -21.90 13.56
N GLU A 308 6.09 -20.94 12.79
CA GLU A 308 5.65 -19.65 13.33
C GLU A 308 4.35 -19.80 14.14
N CYS A 309 3.43 -20.65 13.68
CA CYS A 309 2.26 -21.04 14.46
C CYS A 309 2.63 -21.71 15.79
N GLN A 310 3.67 -22.55 15.81
CA GLN A 310 4.16 -23.18 17.03
C GLN A 310 4.82 -22.17 17.96
N LYS A 311 5.68 -21.28 17.45
CA LYS A 311 6.28 -20.20 18.25
C LYS A 311 5.21 -19.34 18.93
N GLN A 312 4.15 -18.98 18.22
CA GLN A 312 3.03 -18.22 18.80
C GLN A 312 2.29 -19.01 19.89
N LYS A 313 2.01 -20.30 19.67
CA LYS A 313 1.39 -21.16 20.69
C LYS A 313 2.25 -21.26 21.95
N THR A 314 3.57 -21.47 21.79
CA THR A 314 4.50 -21.55 22.92
C THR A 314 4.62 -20.22 23.66
N ALA A 315 4.60 -19.08 22.95
CA ALA A 315 4.61 -17.76 23.58
C ALA A 315 3.32 -17.52 24.39
N ALA A 316 2.16 -17.89 23.85
CA ALA A 316 0.87 -17.76 24.55
C ALA A 316 0.76 -18.65 25.78
N LEU A 317 1.36 -19.85 25.78
CA LEU A 317 1.40 -20.74 26.94
C LEU A 317 2.34 -20.26 28.06
N LYS A 318 3.27 -19.36 27.74
CA LYS A 318 4.26 -18.81 28.70
C LYS A 318 3.80 -17.48 29.33
N ALA A 319 2.80 -16.84 28.77
CA ALA A 319 2.22 -15.58 29.25
C ALA A 319 1.11 -15.86 30.25
#